data_AF-A0AA35TRL1-F1
#
_entry.id   AF-A0AA35TRL1-F1
#
_cell.length_a   1.000
_cell.length_b   1.000
_cell.length_c   1.000
_cell.angle_alpha   90.00
_cell.angle_beta   90.00
_cell.angle_gamma   90.00
#
_symmetry.space_group_name_H-M   'P 1'
#
loop_
_entity.id
_entity.type
_entity.pdbx_description
1 polymer ?
#
loop_
_entity_poly.entity_id
_entity_poly.type
_entity_poly.pdbx_seq_one_letter_code
_entity_poly.pdbx_strand_id
1 'polypeptide(L)'
;MSSDNIILVGFMATGKSHVARIISRATGRQAADLDEEIVRRAAKPIHQIFSDDGEAVFRAMERHAAFSLCEGEDKIIAAGGGAFAQESTRKVLLDNGTVFCLTASPETIYYRISRGSISAAVRPMLAGGDPLERIRQLLLERAAAYDLAHHSIPTDDRTPEQVADENPADLSNRNPANRIPDSSGCWETNTNDDPGEPRWLKLTLRRPYIILGEATRSLRIGG
;
A
#
# COMPACT_ATOMS: atom_id res chain seq x y z
N MET A 1 10.92 16.55 -20.99
CA MET A 1 9.79 15.61 -21.15
C MET A 1 9.11 15.56 -19.81
N SER A 2 7.81 15.84 -19.78
CA SER A 2 7.05 15.80 -18.54
C SER A 2 6.79 14.33 -18.20
N SER A 3 7.06 13.94 -16.96
CA SER A 3 6.94 12.56 -16.49
C SER A 3 5.60 12.40 -15.77
N ASP A 4 4.87 11.33 -16.05
CA ASP A 4 3.60 11.03 -15.37
C ASP A 4 3.77 11.01 -13.84
N ASN A 5 2.69 11.31 -13.11
CA ASN A 5 2.70 11.22 -11.65
C ASN A 5 2.99 9.79 -11.19
N ILE A 6 3.78 9.65 -10.12
CA ILE A 6 4.03 8.39 -9.42
C ILE A 6 3.06 8.31 -8.25
N ILE A 7 2.19 7.33 -8.24
CA ILE A 7 1.16 7.19 -7.21
C ILE A 7 1.43 5.93 -6.40
N LEU A 8 1.69 6.09 -5.10
CA LEU A 8 1.91 4.99 -4.16
C LEU A 8 0.63 4.70 -3.39
N VAL A 9 0.13 3.48 -3.52
CA VAL A 9 -1.07 2.97 -2.83
C VAL A 9 -0.72 1.74 -1.99
N GLY A 10 -1.68 1.24 -1.24
CA GLY A 10 -1.54 0.02 -0.44
C GLY A 10 -1.90 0.24 1.03
N PHE A 11 -1.92 -0.86 1.78
CA PHE A 11 -2.39 -0.87 3.16
C PHE A 11 -1.58 0.07 4.07
N MET A 12 -2.12 0.46 5.22
CA MET A 12 -1.30 1.16 6.22
C MET A 12 -0.08 0.32 6.60
N ALA A 13 1.00 0.97 7.06
CA ALA A 13 2.25 0.29 7.42
C ALA A 13 3.01 -0.43 6.27
N THR A 14 2.63 -0.22 5.01
CA THR A 14 3.41 -0.71 3.86
C THR A 14 4.57 0.20 3.45
N GLY A 15 4.76 1.35 4.13
CA GLY A 15 5.92 2.23 3.92
C GLY A 15 5.74 3.35 2.89
N LYS A 16 4.53 3.56 2.34
CA LYS A 16 4.24 4.57 1.30
C LYS A 16 4.87 5.94 1.55
N SER A 17 4.61 6.58 2.69
CA SER A 17 5.10 7.93 2.98
C SER A 17 6.63 7.98 3.13
N HIS A 18 7.28 6.88 3.55
CA HIS A 18 8.75 6.77 3.58
C HIS A 18 9.32 6.61 2.17
N VAL A 19 8.75 5.70 1.37
CA VAL A 19 9.16 5.48 -0.02
C VAL A 19 8.97 6.74 -0.85
N ALA A 20 7.83 7.43 -0.72
CA ALA A 20 7.56 8.70 -1.41
C ALA A 20 8.63 9.76 -1.10
N ARG A 21 9.04 9.88 0.16
CA ARG A 21 10.07 10.82 0.59
C ARG A 21 11.45 10.50 0.01
N ILE A 22 11.79 9.21 -0.05
CA ILE A 22 13.07 8.77 -0.64
C ILE A 22 13.09 9.06 -2.14
N ILE A 23 12.04 8.68 -2.87
CA ILE A 23 11.92 8.96 -4.31
C ILE A 23 11.97 10.47 -4.56
N SER A 24 11.26 11.27 -3.76
CA SER A 24 11.26 12.73 -3.86
C SER A 24 12.66 13.32 -3.70
N ARG A 25 13.43 12.86 -2.69
CA ARG A 25 14.82 13.31 -2.48
C ARG A 25 15.75 12.89 -3.62
N ALA A 26 15.56 11.68 -4.16
CA ALA A 26 16.40 11.16 -5.23
C ALA A 26 16.13 11.83 -6.59
N THR A 27 14.86 12.19 -6.85
CA THR A 27 14.42 12.71 -8.16
C THR A 27 14.24 14.23 -8.19
N GLY A 28 14.15 14.88 -7.02
CA GLY A 28 13.78 16.30 -6.91
C GLY A 28 12.28 16.58 -7.08
N ARG A 29 11.45 15.55 -7.32
CA ARG A 29 10.00 15.67 -7.54
C ARG A 29 9.27 16.00 -6.24
N GLN A 30 8.18 16.75 -6.33
CA GLN A 30 7.36 17.08 -5.17
C GLN A 30 6.59 15.84 -4.70
N ALA A 31 6.71 15.50 -3.41
CA ALA A 31 5.86 14.50 -2.76
C ALA A 31 4.67 15.15 -2.04
N ALA A 32 3.51 14.50 -2.13
CA ALA A 32 2.30 14.85 -1.39
C ALA A 32 1.65 13.60 -0.79
N ASP A 33 1.02 13.75 0.36
CA ASP A 33 0.24 12.70 1.02
C ASP A 33 -1.25 13.09 1.02
N LEU A 34 -2.10 12.17 0.57
CA LEU A 34 -3.53 12.40 0.43
C LEU A 34 -4.21 12.65 1.78
N ASP A 35 -3.82 11.91 2.82
CA ASP A 35 -4.42 12.04 4.14
C ASP A 35 -4.03 13.39 4.76
N GLU A 36 -2.78 13.84 4.54
CA GLU A 36 -2.32 15.17 4.94
C GLU A 36 -3.10 16.28 4.22
N GLU A 37 -3.36 16.13 2.92
CA GLU A 37 -4.15 17.11 2.15
C GLU A 37 -5.60 17.19 2.63
N ILE A 38 -6.22 16.05 2.98
CA ILE A 38 -7.58 16.03 3.57
C ILE A 38 -7.59 16.77 4.90
N VAL A 39 -6.64 16.47 5.81
CA VAL A 39 -6.54 17.13 7.12
C VAL A 39 -6.32 18.64 6.94
N ARG A 40 -5.46 19.04 6.00
CA ARG A 40 -5.18 20.44 5.70
C ARG A 40 -6.44 21.18 5.22
N ARG A 41 -7.24 20.57 4.34
CA ARG A 41 -8.49 21.17 3.83
C ARG A 41 -9.60 21.21 4.87
N ALA A 42 -9.75 20.14 5.65
CA ALA A 42 -10.79 20.03 6.67
C ALA A 42 -10.48 20.84 7.93
N ALA A 43 -9.22 21.27 8.11
CA ALA A 43 -8.70 21.92 9.31
C ALA A 43 -8.98 21.14 10.61
N LYS A 44 -9.18 19.81 10.49
CA LYS A 44 -9.40 18.88 11.60
C LYS A 44 -8.90 17.49 11.26
N PRO A 45 -8.48 16.68 12.25
CA PRO A 45 -7.97 15.34 12.02
C PRO A 45 -9.06 14.42 11.46
N ILE A 46 -8.64 13.40 10.68
CA ILE A 46 -9.55 12.46 10.00
C ILE A 46 -10.58 11.84 10.95
N HIS A 47 -10.18 11.44 12.17
CA HIS A 47 -11.13 10.85 13.12
C HIS A 47 -12.29 11.78 13.50
N GLN A 48 -12.05 13.10 13.55
CA GLN A 48 -13.11 14.09 13.78
C GLN A 48 -14.00 14.28 12.54
N ILE A 49 -13.44 14.17 11.34
CA ILE A 49 -14.24 14.16 10.10
C ILE A 49 -15.24 13.00 10.14
N PHE A 50 -14.78 11.80 10.51
CA PHE A 50 -15.65 10.63 10.62
C PHE A 50 -16.71 10.78 11.72
N SER A 51 -16.37 11.35 12.88
CA SER A 51 -17.34 11.52 13.98
C SER A 51 -18.35 12.62 13.72
N ASP A 52 -17.93 13.75 13.16
CA ASP A 52 -18.74 14.96 13.07
C ASP A 52 -19.52 15.03 11.76
N ASP A 53 -18.88 14.64 10.65
CA ASP A 53 -19.43 14.81 9.30
C ASP A 53 -19.83 13.47 8.65
N GLY A 54 -19.33 12.36 9.19
CA GLY A 54 -19.62 11.01 8.72
C GLY A 54 -18.74 10.55 7.54
N GLU A 55 -18.77 9.25 7.28
CA GLU A 55 -17.93 8.61 6.26
C GLU A 55 -18.22 9.14 4.85
N ALA A 56 -19.48 9.39 4.49
CA ALA A 56 -19.83 9.86 3.15
C ALA A 56 -19.14 11.18 2.80
N VAL A 57 -19.04 12.11 3.77
CA VAL A 57 -18.35 13.39 3.60
C VAL A 57 -16.84 13.17 3.51
N PHE A 58 -16.27 12.31 4.35
CA PHE A 58 -14.87 11.92 4.23
C PHE A 58 -14.54 11.37 2.84
N ARG A 59 -15.37 10.48 2.29
CA ARG A 59 -15.16 9.90 0.94
C ARG A 59 -15.26 10.93 -0.17
N ALA A 60 -16.16 11.90 -0.05
CA ALA A 60 -16.24 13.02 -1.00
C ALA A 60 -14.98 13.89 -0.93
N MET A 61 -14.49 14.19 0.27
CA MET A 61 -13.24 14.93 0.47
C MET A 61 -12.02 14.16 -0.04
N GLU A 62 -11.95 12.86 0.20
CA GLU A 62 -10.88 11.97 -0.26
C GLU A 62 -10.78 11.97 -1.79
N ARG A 63 -11.92 11.85 -2.48
CA ARG A 63 -11.99 11.93 -3.94
C ARG A 63 -11.54 13.30 -4.47
N HIS A 64 -12.03 14.37 -3.85
CA HIS A 64 -11.70 15.73 -4.27
C HIS A 64 -10.22 16.07 -4.04
N ALA A 65 -9.66 15.63 -2.91
CA ALA A 65 -8.23 15.77 -2.62
C ALA A 65 -7.38 14.98 -3.62
N ALA A 66 -7.79 13.75 -3.98
CA ALA A 66 -7.09 12.95 -4.98
C ALA A 66 -7.06 13.67 -6.34
N PHE A 67 -8.20 14.21 -6.78
CA PHE A 67 -8.28 14.97 -8.02
C PHE A 67 -7.32 16.16 -8.01
N SER A 68 -7.36 17.00 -6.98
CA SER A 68 -6.48 18.17 -6.89
C SER A 68 -4.99 17.82 -6.79
N LEU A 69 -4.62 16.76 -6.05
CA LEU A 69 -3.21 16.37 -5.96
C LEU A 69 -2.67 15.88 -7.30
N CYS A 70 -3.51 15.16 -8.05
CA CYS A 70 -3.24 14.66 -9.39
C CYS A 70 -3.22 15.75 -10.48
N GLU A 71 -3.63 16.99 -10.22
CA GLU A 71 -3.55 18.07 -11.20
C GLU A 71 -2.09 18.37 -11.59
N GLY A 72 -1.81 18.40 -12.89
CA GLY A 72 -0.44 18.54 -13.40
C GLY A 72 0.34 17.22 -13.37
N GLU A 73 1.63 17.30 -13.61
CA GLU A 73 2.50 16.15 -13.81
C GLU A 73 3.75 16.23 -12.93
N ASP A 74 4.58 15.20 -12.99
CA ASP A 74 5.87 15.11 -12.30
C ASP A 74 5.82 15.09 -10.76
N LYS A 75 4.70 14.66 -10.17
CA LYS A 75 4.55 14.53 -8.70
C LYS A 75 4.67 13.10 -8.20
N ILE A 76 4.89 12.95 -6.89
CA ILE A 76 4.80 11.69 -6.15
C ILE A 76 3.64 11.81 -5.16
N ILE A 77 2.66 10.93 -5.25
CA ILE A 77 1.44 11.00 -4.44
C ILE A 77 1.32 9.73 -3.62
N ALA A 78 1.33 9.84 -2.30
CA ALA A 78 1.00 8.73 -1.40
C ALA A 78 -0.48 8.79 -1.04
N ALA A 79 -1.24 7.74 -1.37
CA ALA A 79 -2.66 7.64 -1.00
C ALA A 79 -2.89 6.53 0.02
N GLY A 80 -3.71 6.84 1.04
CA GLY A 80 -4.08 5.92 2.10
C GLY A 80 -4.71 4.62 1.58
N GLY A 81 -4.64 3.55 2.37
CA GLY A 81 -5.11 2.23 1.94
C GLY A 81 -6.62 2.14 1.68
N GLY A 82 -7.42 3.05 2.25
CA GLY A 82 -8.85 3.16 1.99
C GLY A 82 -9.18 3.85 0.67
N ALA A 83 -8.36 4.82 0.24
CA ALA A 83 -8.59 5.62 -0.95
C ALA A 83 -8.65 4.77 -2.22
N PHE A 84 -7.70 3.84 -2.40
CA PHE A 84 -7.67 2.98 -3.60
C PHE A 84 -8.74 1.88 -3.60
N ALA A 85 -9.31 1.56 -2.42
CA ALA A 85 -10.43 0.63 -2.33
C ALA A 85 -11.72 1.23 -2.89
N GLN A 86 -11.89 2.55 -2.76
CA GLN A 86 -13.04 3.30 -3.27
C GLN A 86 -12.93 3.49 -4.78
N GLU A 87 -13.87 2.92 -5.54
CA GLU A 87 -13.85 2.93 -7.00
C GLU A 87 -13.66 4.33 -7.59
N SER A 88 -14.39 5.30 -7.06
CA SER A 88 -14.34 6.66 -7.56
C SER A 88 -13.00 7.36 -7.39
N THR A 89 -12.30 7.06 -6.29
CA THR A 89 -10.99 7.63 -6.00
C THR A 89 -9.91 6.87 -6.76
N ARG A 90 -10.03 5.54 -6.82
CA ARG A 90 -9.19 4.67 -7.66
C ARG A 90 -9.18 5.12 -9.11
N LYS A 91 -10.34 5.43 -9.69
CA LYS A 91 -10.43 5.91 -11.08
C LYS A 91 -9.59 7.17 -11.30
N VAL A 92 -9.71 8.16 -10.41
CA VAL A 92 -8.91 9.38 -10.48
C VAL A 92 -7.42 9.07 -10.44
N LEU A 93 -6.99 8.19 -9.53
CA LEU A 93 -5.59 7.82 -9.39
C LEU A 93 -5.07 7.08 -10.63
N LEU A 94 -5.84 6.15 -11.19
CA LEU A 94 -5.46 5.41 -12.40
C LEU A 94 -5.39 6.31 -13.64
N ASP A 95 -6.32 7.26 -13.77
CA ASP A 95 -6.40 8.14 -14.93
C ASP A 95 -5.30 9.22 -14.96
N ASN A 96 -4.60 9.48 -13.84
CA ASN A 96 -3.67 10.62 -13.69
C ASN A 96 -2.24 10.24 -13.27
N GLY A 97 -1.86 8.97 -13.39
CA GLY A 97 -0.48 8.55 -13.13
C GLY A 97 -0.25 7.05 -13.11
N THR A 98 1.01 6.66 -12.94
CA THR A 98 1.39 5.26 -12.76
C THR A 98 1.22 4.88 -11.28
N VAL A 99 0.47 3.82 -11.02
CA VAL A 99 0.06 3.41 -9.68
C VAL A 99 0.84 2.18 -9.22
N PHE A 100 1.56 2.33 -8.12
CA PHE A 100 2.34 1.28 -7.46
C PHE A 100 1.69 0.92 -6.14
N CYS A 101 1.19 -0.31 -6.01
CA CYS A 101 0.67 -0.84 -4.77
C CYS A 101 1.80 -1.46 -3.94
N LEU A 102 2.11 -0.84 -2.80
CA LEU A 102 3.03 -1.42 -1.83
C LEU A 102 2.27 -2.45 -0.98
N THR A 103 2.72 -3.70 -1.01
CA THR A 103 2.12 -4.82 -0.29
C THR A 103 3.01 -5.29 0.86
N ALA A 104 2.40 -5.88 1.88
CA ALA A 104 3.09 -6.48 3.02
C ALA A 104 2.22 -7.58 3.63
N SER A 105 2.85 -8.56 4.28
CA SER A 105 2.15 -9.56 5.06
C SER A 105 1.36 -8.94 6.23
N PRO A 106 0.23 -9.55 6.63
CA PRO A 106 -0.48 -9.17 7.85
C PRO A 106 0.44 -9.08 9.07
N GLU A 107 1.39 -10.01 9.19
CA GLU A 107 2.37 -10.12 10.26
C GLU A 107 3.35 -8.93 10.25
N THR A 108 3.89 -8.58 9.08
CA THR A 108 4.74 -7.39 8.90
C THR A 108 3.97 -6.12 9.24
N ILE A 109 2.73 -5.98 8.77
CA ILE A 109 1.86 -4.84 9.07
C ILE A 109 1.63 -4.73 10.58
N TYR A 110 1.24 -5.82 11.22
CA TYR A 110 1.02 -5.88 12.66
C TYR A 110 2.28 -5.54 13.44
N TYR A 111 3.44 -6.09 13.06
CA TYR A 111 4.72 -5.80 13.68
C TYR A 111 5.09 -4.31 13.58
N ARG A 112 4.95 -3.71 12.39
CA ARG A 112 5.23 -2.28 12.15
C ARG A 112 4.30 -1.36 12.94
N ILE A 113 3.02 -1.72 13.08
CA ILE A 113 2.07 -0.98 13.91
C ILE A 113 2.44 -1.10 15.40
N SER A 114 2.80 -2.29 15.86
CA SER A 114 3.11 -2.60 17.27
C SER A 114 4.38 -1.92 17.78
N ARG A 115 5.38 -1.71 16.92
CA ARG A 115 6.66 -1.07 17.27
C ARG A 115 6.60 0.47 17.33
N GLY A 116 5.43 1.07 17.15
CA GLY A 116 5.22 2.50 17.38
C GLY A 116 5.56 3.42 16.20
N SER A 117 5.75 2.89 15.00
CA SER A 117 5.97 3.69 13.79
C SER A 117 4.69 4.31 13.21
N ILE A 118 3.52 4.07 13.83
CA ILE A 118 2.22 4.58 13.39
C ILE A 118 1.44 5.11 14.59
N SER A 119 0.74 6.22 14.38
CA SER A 119 0.02 6.99 15.41
C SER A 119 -1.06 6.17 16.12
N ALA A 120 -1.38 6.58 17.34
CA ALA A 120 -2.46 6.03 18.16
C ALA A 120 -3.84 6.04 17.46
N ALA A 121 -4.01 6.79 16.36
CA ALA A 121 -5.24 6.92 15.57
C ALA A 121 -5.57 5.69 14.69
N VAL A 122 -4.62 4.76 14.48
CA VAL A 122 -4.86 3.51 13.75
C VAL A 122 -5.43 2.40 14.64
N ARG A 123 -5.15 2.47 15.95
CA ARG A 123 -5.60 1.48 16.94
C ARG A 123 -7.13 1.30 17.03
N PRO A 124 -7.98 2.33 16.81
CA PRO A 124 -9.43 2.16 16.79
C PRO A 124 -9.93 1.19 15.72
N MET A 125 -9.29 1.11 14.53
CA MET A 125 -9.70 0.16 13.48
C MET A 125 -9.38 -1.31 13.80
N LEU A 126 -8.48 -1.52 14.77
CA LEU A 126 -8.03 -2.83 15.24
C LEU A 126 -8.62 -3.16 16.63
N ALA A 127 -9.55 -2.33 17.13
CA ALA A 127 -10.20 -2.55 18.41
C ALA A 127 -11.32 -3.60 18.29
N GLY A 128 -11.55 -4.38 19.36
CA GLY A 128 -12.69 -5.30 19.47
C GLY A 128 -12.45 -6.75 19.04
N GLY A 129 -11.19 -7.18 18.82
CA GLY A 129 -10.85 -8.57 18.47
C GLY A 129 -9.34 -8.81 18.39
N ASP A 130 -8.91 -9.91 17.75
CA ASP A 130 -7.51 -10.14 17.41
C ASP A 130 -7.07 -9.16 16.30
N PRO A 131 -6.15 -8.22 16.57
CA PRO A 131 -5.71 -7.24 15.59
C PRO A 131 -5.14 -7.86 14.31
N LEU A 132 -4.47 -9.01 14.40
CA LEU A 132 -3.87 -9.67 13.26
C LEU A 132 -4.94 -10.23 12.32
N GLU A 133 -5.98 -10.86 12.88
CA GLU A 133 -7.15 -11.31 12.13
C GLU A 133 -7.88 -10.14 11.47
N ARG A 134 -8.03 -9.01 12.19
CA ARG A 134 -8.66 -7.84 11.60
C ARG A 134 -7.86 -7.28 10.42
N ILE A 135 -6.53 -7.29 10.50
CA ILE A 135 -5.65 -6.92 9.38
C ILE A 135 -5.87 -7.88 8.19
N ARG A 136 -5.89 -9.19 8.43
CA ARG A 136 -6.14 -10.20 7.39
C ARG A 136 -7.47 -9.95 6.66
N GLN A 137 -8.54 -9.75 7.40
CA GLN A 137 -9.87 -9.45 6.84
C GLN A 137 -9.85 -8.18 5.98
N LEU A 138 -9.29 -7.08 6.51
CA LEU A 138 -9.22 -5.81 5.78
C LEU A 138 -8.36 -5.89 4.51
N LEU A 139 -7.30 -6.69 4.50
CA LEU A 139 -6.50 -6.94 3.30
C LEU A 139 -7.30 -7.74 2.27
N LEU A 140 -8.03 -8.76 2.69
CA LEU A 140 -8.88 -9.57 1.82
C LEU A 140 -10.00 -8.73 1.19
N GLU A 141 -10.69 -7.92 2.00
CA GLU A 141 -11.74 -6.98 1.55
C GLU A 141 -11.22 -6.01 0.46
N ARG A 142 -9.94 -5.67 0.49
CA ARG A 142 -9.32 -4.68 -0.41
C ARG A 142 -8.53 -5.30 -1.56
N ALA A 143 -8.34 -6.61 -1.57
CA ALA A 143 -7.45 -7.28 -2.50
C ALA A 143 -7.83 -7.04 -3.96
N ALA A 144 -9.11 -7.21 -4.29
CA ALA A 144 -9.61 -6.97 -5.65
C ALA A 144 -9.37 -5.52 -6.12
N ALA A 145 -9.41 -4.55 -5.21
CA ALA A 145 -9.09 -3.18 -5.55
C ALA A 145 -7.58 -2.96 -5.74
N TYR A 146 -6.74 -3.54 -4.88
CA TYR A 146 -5.28 -3.43 -4.96
C TYR A 146 -4.71 -4.10 -6.23
N ASP A 147 -5.36 -5.17 -6.70
CA ASP A 147 -5.00 -5.87 -7.95
C ASP A 147 -5.18 -5.02 -9.21
N LEU A 148 -5.93 -3.91 -9.14
CA LEU A 148 -6.10 -2.98 -10.24
C LEU A 148 -4.97 -1.96 -10.37
N ALA A 149 -3.98 -1.97 -9.46
CA ALA A 149 -2.80 -1.13 -9.59
C ALA A 149 -1.93 -1.57 -10.77
N HIS A 150 -1.25 -0.62 -11.43
CA HIS A 150 -0.36 -0.90 -12.55
C HIS A 150 0.81 -1.82 -12.16
N HIS A 151 1.29 -1.67 -10.92
CA HIS A 151 2.38 -2.46 -10.36
C HIS A 151 2.10 -2.82 -8.90
N SER A 152 2.61 -3.97 -8.45
CA SER A 152 2.62 -4.38 -7.06
C SER A 152 4.06 -4.60 -6.59
N ILE A 153 4.44 -4.00 -5.47
CA ILE A 153 5.79 -4.09 -4.89
C ILE A 153 5.69 -4.63 -3.47
N PRO A 154 6.15 -5.87 -3.21
CA PRO A 154 6.26 -6.41 -1.86
C PRO A 154 7.28 -5.64 -1.04
N THR A 155 6.95 -5.38 0.23
CA THR A 155 7.79 -4.62 1.17
C THR A 155 8.20 -5.43 2.41
N ASP A 156 7.83 -6.70 2.49
CA ASP A 156 8.29 -7.63 3.53
C ASP A 156 9.82 -7.75 3.48
N ASP A 157 10.47 -7.73 4.65
CA ASP A 157 11.92 -7.85 4.82
C ASP A 157 12.79 -6.85 4.03
N ARG A 158 12.18 -5.77 3.55
CA ARG A 158 12.84 -4.74 2.73
C ARG A 158 12.85 -3.40 3.43
N THR A 159 13.93 -2.66 3.24
CA THR A 159 14.00 -1.25 3.68
C THR A 159 13.27 -0.35 2.69
N PRO A 160 12.77 0.82 3.12
CA PRO A 160 12.16 1.80 2.23
C PRO A 160 13.08 2.22 1.06
N GLU A 161 14.39 2.24 1.26
CA GLU A 161 15.39 2.54 0.23
C GLU A 161 15.40 1.44 -0.84
N GLN A 162 15.43 0.16 -0.44
CA GLN A 162 15.37 -0.96 -1.39
C GLN A 162 14.07 -1.00 -2.19
N VAL A 163 12.96 -0.51 -1.62
CA VAL A 163 11.67 -0.40 -2.31
C VAL A 163 11.68 0.79 -3.28
N ALA A 164 12.30 1.91 -2.91
CA ALA A 164 12.45 3.06 -3.79
C ALA A 164 13.40 2.78 -4.97
N ASP A 165 14.44 1.98 -4.75
CA ASP A 165 15.45 1.59 -5.75
C ASP A 165 14.93 0.61 -6.81
N GLU A 166 13.81 -0.08 -6.57
CA GLU A 166 13.06 -0.78 -7.62
C GLU A 166 12.46 0.17 -8.67
N ASN A 167 12.76 1.46 -8.51
CA ASN A 167 12.67 2.57 -9.44
C ASN A 167 11.28 2.76 -10.06
N PRO A 168 10.25 3.08 -9.24
CA PRO A 168 8.94 3.49 -9.73
C PRO A 168 9.01 4.62 -10.76
N ALA A 169 10.02 5.49 -10.66
CA ALA A 169 10.25 6.59 -11.59
C ALA A 169 10.66 6.12 -12.99
N ASP A 170 11.56 5.13 -13.11
CA ASP A 170 11.94 4.55 -14.40
C ASP A 170 10.80 3.74 -15.02
N LEU A 171 10.01 3.07 -14.18
CA LEU A 171 8.82 2.31 -14.61
C LEU A 171 7.70 3.22 -15.14
N SER A 172 7.53 4.43 -14.59
CA SER A 172 6.56 5.42 -15.10
C SER A 172 6.91 5.98 -16.48
N ASN A 173 8.18 5.92 -16.89
CA ASN A 173 8.63 6.39 -18.21
C ASN A 173 8.47 5.32 -19.31
N ARG A 174 7.99 4.12 -18.95
CA ARG A 174 7.66 3.05 -19.91
C ARG A 174 6.20 3.16 -20.30
N ASN A 175 5.96 3.76 -21.47
CA ASN A 175 4.63 3.89 -22.10
C ASN A 175 3.79 2.58 -21.99
N PRO A 176 2.59 2.61 -21.36
CA PRO A 176 1.72 1.44 -21.24
C PRO A 176 1.24 0.91 -22.61
N ALA A 177 1.32 1.71 -23.68
CA ALA A 177 0.97 1.30 -25.03
C ALA A 177 1.93 0.27 -25.67
N ASN A 178 3.06 -0.06 -25.02
CA ASN A 178 4.02 -1.03 -25.55
C ASN A 178 3.92 -2.43 -24.92
N ARG A 179 2.85 -2.72 -24.17
CA ARG A 179 2.45 -4.08 -23.80
C ARG A 179 1.41 -4.59 -24.78
N ILE A 180 1.88 -5.19 -25.87
CA ILE A 180 1.03 -5.92 -26.82
C ILE A 180 0.85 -7.34 -26.24
N PRO A 181 -0.38 -7.84 -26.01
CA PRO A 181 -0.58 -9.26 -25.74
C PRO A 181 -0.13 -10.04 -26.98
N ASP A 182 0.40 -11.25 -26.82
CA ASP A 182 0.73 -12.06 -27.99
C ASP A 182 -0.51 -12.28 -28.88
N SER A 183 -0.30 -12.80 -30.09
CA SER A 183 -1.36 -12.96 -31.10
C SER A 183 -2.53 -13.87 -30.68
N SER A 184 -2.53 -14.43 -29.47
CA SER A 184 -3.64 -15.18 -28.88
C SER A 184 -4.47 -14.39 -27.85
N GLY A 185 -4.04 -13.19 -27.46
CA GLY A 185 -4.74 -12.40 -26.44
C GLY A 185 -4.69 -13.00 -25.03
N CYS A 186 -3.85 -14.01 -24.81
CA CYS A 186 -3.84 -14.82 -23.58
C CYS A 186 -2.53 -14.60 -22.81
N TRP A 187 -2.64 -14.27 -21.52
CA TRP A 187 -1.48 -14.28 -20.62
C TRP A 187 -1.27 -15.73 -20.17
N GLU A 188 -0.08 -16.30 -20.37
CA GLU A 188 0.23 -17.65 -19.86
C GLU A 188 0.03 -17.69 -18.34
N THR A 189 -1.01 -18.38 -17.91
CA THR A 189 -1.23 -18.77 -16.53
C THR A 189 -0.62 -20.14 -16.32
N ASN A 190 0.36 -20.26 -15.42
CA ASN A 190 0.78 -21.55 -14.92
C ASN A 190 -0.36 -22.12 -14.05
N THR A 191 -1.22 -22.95 -14.65
CA THR A 191 -2.41 -23.50 -14.02
C THR A 191 -2.01 -24.61 -13.05
N ASN A 192 -1.94 -24.28 -11.75
CA ASN A 192 -2.07 -25.22 -10.64
C ASN A 192 -2.30 -24.47 -9.31
N ASP A 193 -3.26 -23.53 -9.26
CA ASP A 193 -3.57 -22.79 -8.04
C ASP A 193 -5.08 -22.59 -7.83
N ASP A 194 -5.52 -22.88 -6.61
CA ASP A 194 -6.88 -22.83 -6.05
C ASP A 194 -7.59 -21.47 -6.28
N PRO A 195 -8.84 -21.43 -6.78
CA PRO A 195 -9.51 -20.19 -7.21
C PRO A 195 -9.87 -19.17 -6.12
N GLY A 196 -9.60 -19.43 -4.84
CA GLY A 196 -10.10 -18.59 -3.73
C GLY A 196 -9.23 -17.41 -3.26
N GLU A 197 -7.95 -17.34 -3.63
CA GLU A 197 -7.01 -16.38 -3.01
C GLU A 197 -6.33 -15.44 -4.04
N PRO A 198 -6.25 -14.12 -3.75
CA PRO A 198 -5.55 -13.14 -4.58
C PRO A 198 -4.07 -13.51 -4.77
N ARG A 199 -3.56 -13.32 -5.99
CA ARG A 199 -2.24 -13.79 -6.42
C ARG A 199 -1.08 -13.27 -5.57
N TRP A 200 -1.15 -12.05 -5.05
CA TRP A 200 -0.11 -11.49 -4.17
C TRP A 200 -0.22 -12.01 -2.73
N LEU A 201 -1.42 -12.33 -2.25
CA LEU A 201 -1.61 -12.93 -0.92
C LEU A 201 -0.95 -14.32 -0.86
N LYS A 202 -1.05 -15.10 -1.94
CA LYS A 202 -0.35 -16.38 -2.10
C LYS A 202 1.17 -16.26 -2.11
N LEU A 203 1.70 -15.21 -2.76
CA LEU A 203 3.15 -14.96 -2.82
C LEU A 203 3.71 -14.56 -1.45
N THR A 204 2.91 -13.89 -0.63
CA THR A 204 3.29 -13.47 0.72
C THR A 204 3.12 -14.58 1.77
N LEU A 205 2.13 -15.46 1.64
CA LEU A 205 1.84 -16.54 2.59
C LEU A 205 2.65 -17.84 2.38
N ARG A 206 3.31 -18.03 1.22
CA ARG A 206 4.07 -19.26 0.89
C ARG A 206 5.48 -19.38 1.49
N ARG A 207 5.86 -18.54 2.46
CA ARG A 207 7.13 -18.73 3.19
C ARG A 207 6.86 -19.18 4.63
N PRO A 208 7.03 -20.46 4.97
CA PRO A 208 7.04 -20.86 6.37
C PRO A 208 8.28 -20.24 7.02
N TYR A 209 8.07 -19.27 7.91
CA TYR A 209 9.12 -18.88 8.85
C TYR A 209 9.31 -20.03 9.84
N ILE A 210 10.47 -20.67 9.77
CA ILE A 210 10.96 -21.56 10.82
C ILE A 210 11.05 -20.73 12.09
N ILE A 211 10.20 -21.03 13.06
CA ILE A 211 10.30 -20.50 14.42
C ILE A 211 11.59 -21.09 15.03
N LEU A 212 12.69 -20.33 15.00
CA LEU A 212 13.82 -20.59 15.89
C LEU A 212 13.44 -20.10 17.28
N GLY A 213 12.89 -21.01 18.06
CA GLY A 213 12.59 -20.79 19.46
C GLY A 213 12.43 -22.11 20.17
N GLU A 214 13.54 -22.70 20.63
CA GLU A 214 13.54 -23.41 21.90
C GLU A 214 14.95 -23.51 22.46
N ALA A 215 15.23 -22.63 23.42
CA ALA A 215 16.30 -22.76 24.37
C ALA A 215 16.00 -23.97 25.27
N THR A 216 16.79 -25.04 25.18
CA THR A 216 16.88 -26.03 26.24
C THR A 216 18.25 -25.93 26.91
N ARG A 217 18.22 -25.34 28.11
CA ARG A 217 19.18 -25.62 29.17
C ARG A 217 19.30 -27.14 29.33
N SER A 218 20.51 -27.67 29.30
CA SER A 218 20.83 -28.84 30.12
C SER A 218 22.14 -28.59 30.85
N LEU A 219 22.00 -28.50 32.16
CA LEU A 219 23.05 -28.31 33.15
C LEU A 219 22.87 -29.48 34.12
N ARG A 220 23.69 -30.53 33.97
CA ARG A 220 24.03 -31.57 34.97
C ARG A 220 25.45 -32.03 34.62
N ILE A 221 26.48 -31.62 35.36
CA ILE A 221 26.97 -32.13 36.65
C ILE A 221 27.45 -33.59 36.51
N GLY A 222 28.71 -33.80 36.88
CA GLY A 222 29.50 -35.00 36.57
C GLY A 222 29.18 -36.27 37.33
N GLY A 223 29.98 -37.27 36.97
CA GLY A 223 30.05 -38.64 37.48
C GLY A 223 31.02 -39.40 36.60
#